data_AF-D0N2N4-F1
#
_entry.id   AF-D0N2N4-F1
#
_cell.length_a   1.000
_cell.length_b   1.000
_cell.length_c   1.000
_cell.angle_alpha   90.00
_cell.angle_beta   90.00
_cell.angle_gamma   90.00
#
_symmetry.space_group_name_H-M   'P 1'
#
loop_
_entity.id
_entity.type
_entity.pdbx_description
1 polymer ?
#
loop_
_entity_poly.entity_id
_entity_poly.type
_entity_poly.pdbx_seq_one_letter_code
_entity_poly.pdbx_strand_id
1 'polypeptide(L)'
;MLPDDVEGKGRTGGRVSVSADVKKAAKNALSYAKRKGVLTYAVDAGETYLLSRATKPEHETLIKSVRGEVRRRYGVGVPKSKRPAKGSAEMKARMAAVRAKRKTGGSFRL
;
A
#
# COMPACT_ATOMS: atom_id res chain seq x y z
N MET A 1 39.64 -11.81 44.78
CA MET A 1 39.45 -12.03 43.32
C MET A 1 37.99 -11.72 43.04
N LEU A 2 37.67 -10.45 42.78
CA LEU A 2 36.33 -10.05 42.32
C LEU A 2 36.31 -10.19 40.79
N PRO A 3 35.28 -10.78 40.18
CA PRO A 3 35.04 -10.63 38.77
C PRO A 3 34.34 -9.30 38.48
N ASP A 4 34.95 -8.56 37.56
CA ASP A 4 34.59 -7.24 37.08
C ASP A 4 33.16 -7.11 36.51
N ASP A 5 32.66 -5.89 36.69
CA ASP A 5 31.44 -5.31 36.16
C ASP A 5 31.33 -5.33 34.61
N VAL A 6 30.07 -5.52 34.16
CA VAL A 6 29.43 -4.91 32.98
C VAL A 6 30.02 -5.22 31.60
N GLU A 7 29.30 -6.04 30.83
CA GLU A 7 29.19 -5.83 29.37
C GLU A 7 27.73 -5.93 28.93
N GLY A 8 27.04 -4.78 29.02
CA GLY A 8 25.82 -4.55 28.27
C GLY A 8 26.11 -4.74 26.79
N LYS A 9 25.45 -5.73 26.20
CA LYS A 9 25.47 -6.13 24.78
C LYS A 9 25.50 -4.89 23.87
N GLY A 10 26.71 -4.46 23.50
CA GLY A 10 26.94 -3.30 22.68
C GLY A 10 26.20 -3.47 21.36
N ARG A 11 25.30 -2.53 21.07
CA ARG A 11 24.75 -2.35 19.72
C ARG A 11 25.96 -2.24 18.80
N THR A 12 26.16 -3.25 17.96
CA THR A 12 27.28 -3.34 17.03
C THR A 12 27.36 -2.03 16.24
N GLY A 13 28.34 -1.20 16.61
CA GLY A 13 28.56 0.13 16.07
C GLY A 13 29.17 0.04 14.68
N GLY A 14 28.39 -0.40 13.70
CA GLY A 14 28.69 -0.17 12.29
C GLY A 14 28.51 1.32 11.99
N ARG A 15 29.41 1.90 11.18
CA ARG A 15 29.28 3.28 10.69
C ARG A 15 27.93 3.44 9.98
N VAL A 16 26.94 3.99 10.70
CA VAL A 16 25.65 4.35 10.13
C VAL A 16 25.92 5.50 9.17
N SER A 17 25.82 5.23 7.88
CA SER A 17 25.82 6.32 6.92
C SER A 17 24.42 6.90 6.98
N VAL A 18 24.26 7.97 7.76
CA VAL A 18 22.98 8.61 8.08
C VAL A 18 22.10 8.75 6.85
N SER A 19 22.66 9.13 5.70
CA SER A 19 21.90 9.31 4.45
C SER A 19 21.40 7.99 3.83
N ALA A 20 22.21 6.94 3.81
CA ALA A 20 21.87 5.68 3.15
C ALA A 20 20.94 4.83 4.02
N ASP A 21 21.25 4.72 5.31
CA ASP A 21 20.50 3.89 6.25
C ASP A 21 19.13 4.49 6.56
N VAL A 22 19.03 5.82 6.73
CA VAL A 22 17.74 6.50 6.92
C VAL A 22 16.88 6.34 5.68
N LYS A 23 17.44 6.48 4.47
CA LYS A 23 16.69 6.29 3.22
C LYS A 23 16.18 4.85 3.08
N LYS A 24 17.00 3.87 3.46
CA LYS A 24 16.62 2.45 3.45
C LYS A 24 15.52 2.15 4.47
N ALA A 25 15.67 2.64 5.69
CA ALA A 25 14.67 2.50 6.75
C ALA A 25 13.33 3.16 6.36
N ALA A 26 13.36 4.38 5.82
CA ALA A 26 12.16 5.08 5.35
C ALA A 26 11.44 4.33 4.22
N LYS A 27 12.18 3.80 3.24
CA LYS A 27 11.61 2.96 2.18
C LYS A 27 10.95 1.69 2.73
N ASN A 28 11.59 1.04 3.71
CA ASN A 28 11.06 -0.15 4.34
C ASN A 28 9.79 0.14 5.15
N ALA A 29 9.78 1.23 5.93
CA ALA A 29 8.62 1.69 6.67
C ALA A 29 7.45 2.01 5.74
N LEU A 30 7.70 2.73 4.64
CA LEU A 30 6.68 3.04 3.62
C LEU A 30 6.12 1.76 2.99
N SER A 31 6.98 0.80 2.65
CA SER A 31 6.57 -0.48 2.07
C SER A 31 5.72 -1.29 3.05
N TYR A 32 6.07 -1.28 4.33
CA TYR A 32 5.31 -1.92 5.40
C TYR A 32 3.93 -1.26 5.59
N ALA A 33 3.88 0.07 5.67
CA ALA A 33 2.65 0.84 5.81
C ALA A 33 1.68 0.60 4.64
N LYS A 34 2.20 0.51 3.41
CA LYS A 34 1.43 0.10 2.22
C LYS A 34 0.93 -1.33 2.34
N ARG A 35 1.77 -2.28 2.76
CA ARG A 35 1.44 -3.71 2.83
C ARG A 35 0.38 -4.02 3.90
N LYS A 36 0.43 -3.30 5.03
CA LYS A 36 -0.47 -3.47 6.17
C LYS A 36 -1.73 -2.60 6.11
N GLY A 37 -1.82 -1.69 5.13
CA GLY A 37 -3.00 -0.84 4.95
C GLY A 37 -3.06 0.35 5.91
N VAL A 38 -1.97 0.68 6.61
CA VAL A 38 -1.90 1.82 7.55
C VAL A 38 -2.20 3.14 6.83
N LEU A 39 -1.66 3.30 5.60
CA LEU A 39 -1.96 4.49 4.78
C LEU A 39 -3.42 4.58 4.35
N THR A 40 -4.08 3.43 4.19
CA THR A 40 -5.51 3.39 3.86
C THR A 40 -6.34 3.83 5.05
N TYR A 41 -6.04 3.28 6.23
CA TYR A 41 -6.71 3.64 7.47
C TYR A 41 -6.58 5.14 7.79
N ALA A 42 -5.39 5.71 7.62
CA ALA A 42 -5.17 7.14 7.82
C ALA A 42 -6.01 8.02 6.88
N VAL A 43 -6.14 7.61 5.61
CA VAL A 43 -6.96 8.32 4.62
C VAL A 43 -8.45 8.22 4.94
N ASP A 44 -8.93 7.04 5.35
CA ASP A 44 -10.33 6.82 5.73
C ASP A 44 -10.70 7.60 7.01
N ALA A 45 -9.79 7.65 7.99
CA ALA A 45 -9.96 8.46 9.19
C ALA A 45 -9.99 9.97 8.84
N GLY A 46 -9.12 10.42 7.94
CA GLY A 46 -9.11 11.80 7.46
C GLY A 46 -10.39 12.19 6.73
N GLU A 47 -10.90 11.31 5.87
CA GLU A 47 -12.19 11.53 5.18
C GLU A 47 -13.33 11.62 6.19
N THR A 48 -13.41 10.69 7.14
CA THR A 48 -14.46 10.68 8.16
C THR A 48 -14.43 11.96 8.99
N TYR A 49 -13.23 12.42 9.36
CA TYR A 49 -13.05 13.69 10.05
C TYR A 49 -13.52 14.88 9.22
N LEU A 50 -13.12 14.95 7.94
CA LEU A 50 -13.53 16.05 7.05
C LEU A 50 -15.03 16.05 6.78
N LEU A 51 -15.66 14.88 6.64
CA LEU A 51 -17.10 14.74 6.51
C LEU A 51 -17.84 15.18 7.78
N SER A 52 -17.31 14.86 8.97
CA SER A 52 -17.90 15.29 10.24
C SER A 52 -17.88 16.82 10.45
N ARG A 53 -16.96 17.51 9.77
CA ARG A 53 -16.82 18.97 9.80
C ARG A 53 -17.52 19.66 8.64
N ALA A 54 -17.98 18.92 7.63
CA ALA A 54 -18.64 19.47 6.48
C ALA A 54 -20.07 19.90 6.83
N THR A 55 -20.36 21.20 6.71
CA THR A 55 -21.69 21.78 6.98
C THR A 55 -22.54 21.95 5.71
N LYS A 56 -21.94 21.82 4.52
CA LYS A 56 -22.61 21.96 3.22
C LYS A 56 -22.41 20.72 2.35
N PRO A 57 -23.41 20.34 1.52
CA PRO A 57 -23.35 19.14 0.68
C PRO A 57 -22.28 19.21 -0.44
N GLU A 58 -21.92 20.42 -0.87
CA GLU A 58 -20.84 20.62 -1.85
C GLU A 58 -19.48 20.16 -1.31
N HIS A 59 -19.23 20.34 -0.01
CA HIS A 59 -17.98 19.94 0.62
C HIS A 59 -17.83 18.42 0.66
N GLU A 60 -18.91 17.68 0.86
CA GLU A 60 -18.87 16.22 0.78
C GLU A 60 -18.46 15.73 -0.62
N THR A 61 -19.02 16.37 -1.65
CA THR A 61 -18.74 16.01 -3.04
C THR A 61 -17.26 16.25 -3.37
N LEU A 62 -16.72 17.38 -2.91
CA LEU A 62 -15.30 17.68 -3.04
C LEU A 62 -14.42 16.68 -2.27
N ILE A 63 -14.76 16.37 -1.01
CA ILE A 63 -14.02 15.40 -0.18
C ILE A 63 -13.98 14.02 -0.84
N LYS A 64 -15.12 13.54 -1.35
CA LYS A 64 -15.23 12.25 -2.05
C LYS A 64 -14.43 12.24 -3.35
N SER A 65 -14.43 13.34 -4.11
CA SER A 65 -13.64 13.50 -5.33
C SER A 65 -12.13 13.42 -5.05
N VAL A 66 -11.65 14.18 -4.05
CA VAL A 66 -10.24 14.16 -3.62
C VAL A 66 -9.83 12.77 -3.15
N ARG A 67 -10.68 12.06 -2.40
CA ARG A 67 -10.41 10.66 -2.02
C ARG A 67 -10.25 9.75 -3.23
N GLY A 68 -11.11 9.88 -4.24
CA GLY A 68 -11.02 9.12 -5.49
C GLY A 68 -9.66 9.30 -6.18
N GLU A 69 -9.17 10.54 -6.24
CA GLU A 69 -7.85 10.85 -6.79
C GLU A 69 -6.70 10.26 -5.96
N VAL A 70 -6.76 10.41 -4.64
CA VAL A 70 -5.74 9.89 -3.72
C VAL A 70 -5.65 8.36 -3.82
N ARG A 71 -6.79 7.68 -3.88
CA ARG A 71 -6.88 6.23 -4.14
C ARG A 71 -6.27 5.85 -5.48
N ARG A 72 -6.56 6.60 -6.54
CA ARG A 72 -6.02 6.35 -7.89
C ARG A 72 -4.50 6.54 -7.97
N ARG A 73 -3.97 7.63 -7.42
CA ARG A 73 -2.54 7.99 -7.53
C ARG A 73 -1.65 7.16 -6.60
N TYR A 74 -2.12 6.89 -5.38
CA TYR A 74 -1.29 6.28 -4.34
C TYR A 74 -1.65 4.82 -4.02
N GLY A 75 -2.73 4.29 -4.62
CA GLY A 75 -3.16 2.90 -4.42
C GLY A 75 -3.65 2.60 -3.01
N VAL A 76 -4.09 3.61 -2.27
CA VAL A 76 -4.69 3.48 -0.93
C VAL A 76 -6.18 3.12 -1.06
N GLY A 77 -6.75 2.34 -0.15
CA GLY A 77 -8.16 1.94 -0.22
C GLY A 77 -8.49 0.96 -1.35
N VAL A 78 -7.51 0.57 -2.18
CA VAL A 78 -7.66 -0.59 -3.06
C VAL A 78 -7.45 -1.80 -2.15
N PRO A 79 -8.49 -2.59 -1.82
CA PRO A 79 -8.26 -3.87 -1.17
C PRO A 79 -7.26 -4.59 -2.07
N LYS A 80 -6.13 -5.04 -1.50
CA LYS A 80 -5.11 -5.82 -2.22
C LYS A 80 -5.89 -6.70 -3.13
N SER A 81 -5.78 -6.46 -4.45
CA SER A 81 -6.58 -7.21 -5.40
C SER A 81 -6.44 -8.65 -4.95
N LYS A 82 -7.56 -9.34 -4.67
CA LYS A 82 -7.60 -10.80 -4.67
C LYS A 82 -7.29 -11.23 -6.11
N ARG A 83 -6.11 -10.83 -6.62
CA ARG A 83 -5.49 -11.37 -7.79
C ARG A 83 -5.12 -12.75 -7.29
N PRO A 84 -5.85 -13.77 -7.74
CA PRO A 84 -5.58 -15.11 -7.29
C PRO A 84 -4.11 -15.40 -7.59
N ALA A 85 -3.47 -16.24 -6.76
CA ALA A 85 -2.05 -16.53 -6.91
C ALA A 85 -1.75 -16.94 -8.37
N LYS A 86 -0.59 -16.53 -8.89
CA LYS A 86 -0.19 -16.85 -10.26
C LYS A 86 -0.21 -18.38 -10.44
N GLY A 87 -1.07 -18.88 -11.32
CA GLY A 87 -1.26 -20.32 -11.56
C GLY A 87 -2.41 -21.00 -10.79
N SER A 88 -3.07 -20.30 -9.87
CA SER A 88 -4.28 -20.80 -9.18
C SER A 88 -5.44 -21.07 -10.15
N ALA A 89 -6.35 -21.97 -9.74
CA ALA A 89 -7.53 -22.33 -10.52
C ALA A 89 -8.39 -21.11 -10.88
N GLU A 90 -8.57 -20.18 -9.94
CA GLU A 90 -9.29 -18.92 -10.16
C GLU A 90 -8.62 -18.01 -11.20
N MET A 91 -7.28 -17.93 -11.22
CA MET A 91 -6.57 -17.14 -12.23
C MET A 91 -6.64 -17.80 -13.61
N LYS A 92 -6.58 -19.13 -13.68
CA LYS A 92 -6.78 -19.90 -14.92
C LYS A 92 -8.19 -19.69 -15.47
N ALA A 93 -9.22 -19.77 -14.63
CA ALA A 93 -10.61 -19.53 -15.00
C ALA A 93 -10.82 -18.09 -15.50
N ARG A 94 -10.25 -17.10 -14.81
CA ARG A 94 -10.28 -15.69 -15.25
C ARG A 94 -9.61 -15.50 -16.61
N MET A 95 -8.46 -16.13 -16.85
CA MET A 95 -7.76 -16.07 -18.14
C MET A 95 -8.52 -16.82 -19.25
N ALA A 96 -9.19 -17.93 -18.93
CA ALA A 96 -10.07 -18.64 -19.85
C ALA A 96 -11.26 -17.77 -20.27
N ALA A 97 -11.91 -17.08 -19.32
CA ALA A 97 -12.98 -16.13 -19.60
C ALA A 97 -12.50 -14.95 -20.46
N VAL A 98 -11.31 -14.40 -20.19
CA VAL A 98 -10.70 -13.35 -21.03
C VAL A 98 -10.41 -13.86 -22.45
N ARG A 99 -9.88 -15.08 -22.58
CA ARG A 99 -9.62 -15.71 -23.89
C ARG A 99 -10.90 -15.99 -24.66
N ALA A 100 -11.96 -16.43 -24.00
CA ALA A 100 -13.28 -16.63 -24.60
C ALA A 100 -13.85 -15.33 -25.16
N LYS A 101 -13.76 -14.22 -24.39
CA LYS A 101 -14.16 -12.88 -24.86
C LYS A 101 -13.27 -12.33 -25.98
N ARG A 102 -12.02 -12.77 -26.08
CA ARG A 102 -11.12 -12.43 -27.20
C ARG A 102 -11.44 -13.23 -28.47
N LYS A 103 -12.09 -14.38 -28.39
CA LYS A 103 -12.48 -15.15 -29.58
C LYS A 103 -13.59 -14.48 -30.40
N THR A 104 -14.37 -13.58 -29.80
CA THR A 104 -15.43 -12.82 -30.48
C THR A 104 -14.95 -11.52 -31.13
N GLY A 105 -13.71 -11.07 -30.87
CA GLY A 105 -13.11 -9.88 -31.47
C GLY A 105 -11.84 -10.26 -32.20
N GLY A 106 -11.90 -10.28 -33.54
CA GLY A 106 -10.83 -10.71 -34.43
C GLY A 106 -9.45 -10.10 -34.15
N SER A 107 -8.43 -10.78 -34.67
CA SER A 107 -7.00 -10.53 -34.40
C SER A 107 -6.58 -9.07 -34.62
N PHE A 108 -6.13 -8.40 -33.56
CA PHE A 108 -5.06 -7.43 -33.72
C PHE A 108 -3.76 -8.23 -33.88
N ARG A 109 -3.25 -8.27 -35.11
CA ARG A 109 -1.89 -8.72 -35.40
C ARG A 109 -0.91 -7.68 -34.81
N LEU A 110 0.18 -8.18 -34.23
CA LEU A 110 1.35 -7.40 -33.84
C LEU A 110 1.99 -6.74 -35.06
#